data_AF-A0A3M1F6C0-F1
#
_entry.id   AF-A0A3M1F6C0-F1
#
_cell.length_a   1.000
_cell.length_b   1.000
_cell.length_c   1.000
_cell.angle_alpha   90.00
_cell.angle_beta   90.00
_cell.angle_gamma   90.00
#
_symmetry.space_group_name_H-M   'P 1'
#
loop_
_entity.id
_entity.type
_entity.pdbx_description
1 polymer ?
#
loop_
_entity_poly.entity_id
_entity_poly.type
_entity_poly.pdbx_seq_one_letter_code
_entity_poly.pdbx_strand_id
1 'polypeptide(L)'
;MSPAPHGSRRIPPSTFTSPIFRNGEPPASAFRPSPRSAGFWAKRAAQTAESSRSSSPRIWSGSFPENEGFLHLQHRRQAAIGGRIPSWEAERAMTRDEERSLAARLDEKILRFIEAADFDAPPDRSAFETLALEIFAYQFRFNAPYRRFCEMQGKTPKGVRAASEIPAISTDAFKVADLVTFPPAHRVKTFLTSGTTARKRGALHLDTLALYDASLLPNFVRHLLPDGVRLPMLILTPSPEAAPHSSLVYMIERIRQRFGGEGSGYFVEGERLRTRALIDRLTAAVSSGEAVFLLGTAFSFVHLLDALTEGGHDFLLPPGSRLMETGGFKGRSREVAKETLYDGLSRRLGIDPAFIVNEYGMTEMGSQFYDVTLWGRVTGRTLPRYKRPPPWVWTEIIDPETLQPRTDEQVGLLRHIDLTNRGSVIALQTADLGRRVGPGFEIVGRSPAATPRGCSLEAEDLRIDAGG
;
A
#
# COMPACT_ATOMS: atom_id res chain seq x y z
N MET A 1 -10.60 39.93 37.89
CA MET A 1 -9.96 40.75 38.94
C MET A 1 -8.71 40.03 39.42
N SER A 2 -7.54 40.47 38.98
CA SER A 2 -6.27 40.36 39.74
C SER A 2 -6.27 41.47 40.83
N PRO A 3 -5.35 41.56 41.82
CA PRO A 3 -4.00 40.94 41.91
C PRO A 3 -3.49 40.46 43.30
N ALA A 4 -2.48 39.56 43.26
CA ALA A 4 -1.10 39.55 43.82
C ALA A 4 -0.69 40.49 45.02
N PRO A 5 0.59 40.48 45.52
CA PRO A 5 1.56 39.42 45.94
C PRO A 5 2.38 39.80 47.22
N HIS A 6 3.33 38.93 47.65
CA HIS A 6 4.69 39.20 48.20
C HIS A 6 5.17 37.94 48.98
N GLY A 7 6.44 37.50 49.00
CA GLY A 7 7.69 38.14 48.64
C GLY A 7 8.89 37.17 48.56
N SER A 8 10.04 37.80 48.41
CA SER A 8 11.35 37.33 47.95
C SER A 8 12.28 36.80 49.04
N ARG A 9 13.31 36.02 48.64
CA ARG A 9 14.65 36.05 49.24
C ARG A 9 15.74 35.64 48.23
N ARG A 10 16.80 36.44 48.20
CA ARG A 10 18.08 36.30 47.45
C ARG A 10 19.22 35.93 48.42
N ILE A 11 20.41 35.63 47.84
CA ILE A 11 21.83 35.87 48.29
C ILE A 11 22.65 34.54 48.26
N PRO A 12 23.95 34.47 47.84
CA PRO A 12 24.73 35.10 46.74
C PRO A 12 25.73 34.08 46.07
N PRO A 13 26.75 34.47 45.27
CA PRO A 13 27.56 33.55 44.42
C PRO A 13 28.97 33.24 44.95
N SER A 14 29.60 32.17 44.44
CA SER A 14 31.02 31.87 44.62
C SER A 14 31.77 31.82 43.28
N THR A 15 32.78 32.67 43.15
CA THR A 15 33.83 32.75 42.12
C THR A 15 34.91 31.67 42.32
N PHE A 16 35.52 31.13 41.26
CA PHE A 16 36.98 30.90 41.17
C PHE A 16 37.44 30.63 39.71
N THR A 17 38.17 31.60 39.17
CA THR A 17 39.28 31.66 38.18
C THR A 17 39.54 30.58 37.10
N SER A 18 39.77 31.08 35.88
CA SER A 18 40.43 30.47 34.69
C SER A 18 41.96 30.31 34.82
N PRO A 19 42.63 29.66 33.83
CA PRO A 19 43.37 30.44 32.80
C PRO A 19 43.14 29.90 31.37
N ILE A 20 42.77 30.74 30.39
CA ILE A 20 43.61 31.39 29.36
C ILE A 20 44.69 30.49 28.72
N PHE A 21 44.51 30.12 27.45
CA PHE A 21 45.52 30.27 26.39
C PHE A 21 44.85 30.66 25.06
N ARG A 22 45.51 31.55 24.34
CA ARG A 22 45.07 32.32 23.17
C ARG A 22 45.80 31.84 21.91
N ASN A 23 45.10 32.00 20.77
CA ASN A 23 45.57 32.38 19.43
C ASN A 23 46.31 31.36 18.53
N GLY A 24 45.86 31.28 17.27
CA GLY A 24 46.76 31.10 16.12
C GLY A 24 46.20 30.42 14.87
N GLU A 25 45.58 31.18 13.97
CA GLU A 25 45.57 30.97 12.50
C GLU A 25 46.00 32.31 11.86
N PRO A 26 46.39 32.41 10.56
CA PRO A 26 46.95 31.46 9.58
C PRO A 26 48.23 32.08 8.90
N PRO A 27 48.71 31.70 7.68
CA PRO A 27 48.08 32.16 6.43
C PRO A 27 48.22 31.23 5.18
N ALA A 28 47.56 31.66 4.11
CA ALA A 28 47.44 31.06 2.79
C ALA A 28 48.59 31.40 1.80
N SER A 29 48.80 30.53 0.80
CA SER A 29 49.16 30.88 -0.60
C SER A 29 49.05 29.62 -1.48
N ALA A 30 48.07 29.52 -2.39
CA ALA A 30 48.17 29.85 -3.82
C ALA A 30 48.95 28.82 -4.66
N PHE A 31 48.26 28.10 -5.55
CA PHE A 31 48.49 28.03 -7.01
C PHE A 31 47.52 27.02 -7.68
N ARG A 32 46.78 27.49 -8.69
CA ARG A 32 46.13 26.71 -9.78
C ARG A 32 47.10 26.73 -11.00
N PRO A 33 47.06 25.83 -12.01
CA PRO A 33 45.86 25.35 -12.73
C PRO A 33 45.86 23.87 -13.21
N SER A 34 44.81 23.50 -13.95
CA SER A 34 44.35 22.21 -14.49
C SER A 34 45.02 21.80 -15.84
N PRO A 35 44.54 20.83 -16.69
CA PRO A 35 43.81 19.55 -16.53
C PRO A 35 44.40 18.36 -17.36
N ARG A 36 43.79 17.16 -17.24
CA ARG A 36 43.76 15.98 -18.16
C ARG A 36 44.85 14.88 -18.05
N SER A 37 44.36 13.65 -17.87
CA SER A 37 44.74 12.31 -18.44
C SER A 37 44.68 11.24 -17.34
N ALA A 38 43.65 10.39 -17.31
CA ALA A 38 43.49 9.12 -18.05
C ALA A 38 44.37 7.96 -17.53
N GLY A 39 43.72 6.99 -16.87
CA GLY A 39 44.13 5.58 -16.83
C GLY A 39 45.09 5.14 -15.71
N PHE A 40 44.96 3.86 -15.33
CA PHE A 40 45.75 3.09 -14.34
C PHE A 40 45.31 3.33 -12.88
N TRP A 41 44.84 2.33 -12.12
CA TRP A 41 45.57 1.10 -11.78
C TRP A 41 44.68 -0.14 -11.65
N ALA A 42 45.07 -1.18 -12.39
CA ALA A 42 44.72 -2.57 -12.15
C ALA A 42 45.81 -3.24 -11.26
N LYS A 43 45.39 -4.28 -10.52
CA LYS A 43 46.19 -5.34 -9.90
C LYS A 43 47.04 -5.00 -8.65
N ARG A 44 46.44 -5.25 -7.48
CA ARG A 44 47.03 -5.88 -6.28
C ARG A 44 45.90 -6.70 -5.64
N ALA A 45 46.05 -7.91 -5.12
CA ALA A 45 47.20 -8.73 -4.87
C ALA A 45 46.74 -10.20 -4.82
N ALA A 46 47.53 -11.10 -5.41
CA ALA A 46 47.49 -12.51 -5.14
C ALA A 46 48.66 -12.86 -4.20
N GLN A 47 48.46 -13.93 -3.42
CA GLN A 47 49.46 -14.74 -2.69
C GLN A 47 49.90 -14.27 -1.29
N THR A 48 49.29 -14.92 -0.29
CA THR A 48 49.85 -15.56 0.93
C THR A 48 48.63 -16.13 1.66
N ALA A 49 48.56 -17.33 2.24
CA ALA A 49 49.46 -18.47 2.34
C ALA A 49 48.59 -19.70 2.66
N GLU A 50 49.18 -20.87 2.47
CA GLU A 50 48.59 -22.20 2.47
C GLU A 50 48.79 -22.91 3.82
N SER A 51 47.78 -23.70 4.24
CA SER A 51 47.72 -24.80 5.24
C SER A 51 46.42 -24.67 6.05
N SER A 52 45.54 -25.66 6.25
CA SER A 52 45.60 -27.11 6.11
C SER A 52 44.17 -27.71 6.11
N ARG A 53 43.90 -28.58 5.13
CA ARG A 53 43.03 -29.80 5.07
C ARG A 53 41.71 -29.96 5.86
N SER A 54 40.79 -30.60 5.11
CA SER A 54 39.57 -31.37 5.45
C SER A 54 38.28 -30.54 5.36
N SER A 55 37.25 -30.88 4.59
CA SER A 55 36.81 -32.13 3.95
C SER A 55 35.83 -31.81 2.80
N SER A 56 35.98 -32.43 1.62
CA SER A 56 34.98 -32.41 0.52
C SER A 56 33.92 -33.51 0.77
N PRO A 57 32.70 -33.51 0.15
CA PRO A 57 32.42 -33.53 -1.31
C PRO A 57 31.22 -32.61 -1.70
N ARG A 58 30.76 -32.36 -2.94
CA ARG A 58 30.99 -32.78 -4.33
C ARG A 58 30.27 -31.69 -5.17
N ILE A 59 30.93 -31.12 -6.17
CA ILE A 59 30.26 -30.29 -7.20
C ILE A 59 29.77 -31.24 -8.29
N TRP A 60 28.48 -31.19 -8.62
CA TRP A 60 27.91 -31.89 -9.77
C TRP A 60 27.79 -30.90 -10.92
N SER A 61 28.71 -31.01 -11.87
CA SER A 61 28.60 -30.44 -13.21
C SER A 61 27.85 -31.44 -14.08
N GLY A 62 26.58 -31.15 -14.38
CA GLY A 62 25.75 -31.92 -15.30
C GLY A 62 25.18 -30.99 -16.35
N SER A 63 25.64 -31.16 -17.57
CA SER A 63 25.12 -30.59 -18.81
C SER A 63 23.61 -30.82 -18.97
N PHE A 64 22.88 -29.77 -19.33
CA PHE A 64 21.47 -29.85 -19.70
C PHE A 64 21.33 -30.50 -21.09
N PRO A 65 20.53 -31.56 -21.26
CA PRO A 65 20.05 -31.95 -22.57
C PRO A 65 18.88 -31.04 -22.96
N GLU A 66 18.95 -30.50 -24.17
CA GLU A 66 17.78 -30.10 -24.94
C GLU A 66 16.82 -31.31 -25.02
N ASN A 67 15.54 -31.11 -24.68
CA ASN A 67 14.49 -31.96 -25.20
C ASN A 67 13.13 -31.26 -25.17
N GLU A 68 12.59 -31.14 -26.38
CA GLU A 68 11.19 -30.92 -26.69
C GLU A 68 10.31 -31.87 -25.88
N GLY A 69 9.31 -31.33 -25.18
CA GLY A 69 8.39 -32.15 -24.38
C GLY A 69 7.40 -31.40 -23.49
N PHE A 70 7.23 -30.09 -23.66
CA PHE A 70 6.42 -29.26 -22.75
C PHE A 70 4.98 -28.97 -23.22
N LEU A 71 4.51 -29.62 -24.30
CA LEU A 71 3.17 -29.38 -24.87
C LEU A 71 2.13 -30.48 -24.63
N HIS A 72 2.47 -31.59 -23.95
CA HIS A 72 1.52 -32.71 -23.78
C HIS A 72 1.09 -33.05 -22.33
N LEU A 73 1.48 -32.27 -21.33
CA LEU A 73 1.06 -32.49 -19.93
C LEU A 73 -0.02 -31.53 -19.39
N GLN A 74 -0.51 -30.58 -20.19
CA GLN A 74 -1.60 -29.67 -19.77
C GLN A 74 -3.01 -30.31 -19.78
N HIS A 75 -3.21 -31.46 -20.41
CA HIS A 75 -4.54 -32.09 -20.52
C HIS A 75 -4.88 -33.17 -19.48
N ARG A 76 -3.99 -33.48 -18.52
CA ARG A 76 -4.24 -34.54 -17.51
C ARG A 76 -4.24 -34.12 -16.04
N ARG A 77 -4.26 -32.82 -15.75
CA ARG A 77 -4.43 -32.28 -14.37
C ARG A 77 -5.67 -31.42 -14.16
N GLN A 78 -6.69 -31.57 -15.03
CA GLN A 78 -8.01 -30.93 -14.86
C GLN A 78 -9.00 -31.73 -13.99
N ALA A 79 -8.59 -32.86 -13.41
CA ALA A 79 -9.51 -33.78 -12.70
C ALA A 79 -9.39 -33.79 -11.16
N ALA A 80 -8.74 -32.80 -10.53
CA ALA A 80 -8.54 -32.81 -9.07
C ALA A 80 -8.79 -31.47 -8.35
N ILE A 81 -9.57 -30.56 -8.93
CA ILE A 81 -10.16 -29.42 -8.21
C ILE A 81 -11.65 -29.73 -8.03
N GLY A 82 -11.93 -30.80 -7.27
CA GLY A 82 -13.26 -31.23 -6.89
C GLY A 82 -13.72 -30.58 -5.59
N GLY A 83 -13.48 -29.27 -5.42
CA GLY A 83 -14.12 -28.51 -4.35
C GLY A 83 -15.57 -28.29 -4.73
N ARG A 84 -16.50 -29.11 -4.21
CA ARG A 84 -17.94 -28.83 -4.31
C ARG A 84 -18.19 -27.43 -3.77
N ILE A 85 -18.64 -26.51 -4.63
CA ILE A 85 -19.31 -25.28 -4.21
C ILE A 85 -20.41 -25.72 -3.22
N PRO A 86 -20.48 -25.15 -1.99
CA PRO A 86 -21.46 -25.58 -1.00
C PRO A 86 -22.88 -25.54 -1.58
N SER A 87 -23.63 -26.64 -1.44
CA SER A 87 -24.94 -26.87 -2.04
C SER A 87 -26.08 -26.06 -1.38
N TRP A 88 -25.94 -24.74 -1.26
CA TRP A 88 -27.01 -23.87 -0.77
C TRP A 88 -28.10 -23.60 -1.83
N GLU A 89 -28.07 -24.32 -2.96
CA GLU A 89 -28.96 -24.19 -4.14
C GLU A 89 -30.45 -24.52 -3.92
N ALA A 90 -30.96 -24.50 -2.69
CA ALA A 90 -32.41 -24.41 -2.54
C ALA A 90 -32.81 -22.93 -2.61
N GLU A 91 -33.69 -22.59 -3.56
CA GLU A 91 -34.48 -21.35 -3.69
C GLU A 91 -35.36 -21.06 -2.45
N ARG A 92 -34.99 -21.57 -1.29
CA ARG A 92 -35.63 -21.31 -0.02
C ARG A 92 -35.10 -20.00 0.54
N ALA A 93 -36.02 -19.14 0.93
CA ALA A 93 -35.72 -17.97 1.74
C ALA A 93 -34.94 -18.40 3.00
N MET A 94 -33.73 -17.87 3.17
CA MET A 94 -32.98 -18.02 4.42
C MET A 94 -33.53 -17.05 5.45
N THR A 95 -33.50 -17.45 6.71
CA THR A 95 -33.70 -16.55 7.83
C THR A 95 -32.51 -15.61 7.96
N ARG A 96 -32.72 -14.43 8.57
CA ARG A 96 -31.63 -13.46 8.82
C ARG A 96 -30.50 -14.04 9.68
N ASP A 97 -30.80 -15.01 10.53
CA ASP A 97 -29.80 -15.68 11.37
C ASP A 97 -28.92 -16.63 10.56
N GLU A 98 -29.49 -17.35 9.59
CA GLU A 98 -28.72 -18.18 8.67
C GLU A 98 -27.81 -17.33 7.77
N GLU A 99 -28.28 -16.17 7.30
CA GLU A 99 -27.47 -15.22 6.51
C GLU A 99 -26.27 -14.70 7.33
N ARG A 100 -26.50 -14.28 8.57
CA ARG A 100 -25.43 -13.83 9.49
C ARG A 100 -24.45 -14.95 9.80
N SER A 101 -24.93 -16.17 10.03
CA SER A 101 -24.08 -17.33 10.27
C SER A 101 -23.18 -17.63 9.06
N LEU A 102 -23.71 -17.47 7.84
CA LEU A 102 -22.95 -17.64 6.62
C LEU A 102 -21.86 -16.57 6.45
N ALA A 103 -22.19 -15.31 6.69
CA ALA A 103 -21.22 -14.20 6.67
C ALA A 103 -20.09 -14.42 7.70
N ALA A 104 -20.43 -14.76 8.94
CA ALA A 104 -19.46 -15.02 10.00
C ALA A 104 -18.51 -16.19 9.68
N ARG A 105 -19.04 -17.27 9.08
CA ARG A 105 -18.23 -18.42 8.64
C ARG A 105 -17.26 -18.06 7.51
N LEU A 106 -17.67 -17.19 6.58
CA LEU A 106 -16.76 -16.67 5.56
C LEU A 106 -15.69 -15.77 6.18
N ASP A 107 -16.06 -14.90 7.12
CA ASP A 107 -15.11 -14.05 7.82
C ASP A 107 -14.06 -14.89 8.55
N GLU A 108 -14.46 -15.94 9.26
CA GLU A 108 -13.52 -16.86 9.93
C GLU A 108 -12.56 -17.53 8.94
N LYS A 109 -13.04 -17.98 7.77
CA LYS A 109 -12.19 -18.55 6.74
C LYS A 109 -11.18 -17.54 6.18
N ILE A 110 -11.62 -16.31 5.93
CA ILE A 110 -10.76 -15.23 5.42
C ILE A 110 -9.71 -14.86 6.47
N LEU A 111 -10.11 -14.70 7.73
CA LEU A 111 -9.18 -14.41 8.83
C LEU A 111 -8.12 -15.51 8.97
N ARG A 112 -8.53 -16.79 8.99
CA ARG A 112 -7.59 -17.92 9.02
C ARG A 112 -6.66 -17.95 7.81
N PHE A 113 -7.16 -17.61 6.61
CA PHE A 113 -6.35 -17.52 5.41
C PHE A 113 -5.28 -16.43 5.54
N ILE A 114 -5.64 -15.27 6.07
CA ILE A 114 -4.72 -14.15 6.32
C ILE A 114 -3.70 -14.50 7.41
N GLU A 115 -4.14 -15.12 8.51
CA GLU A 115 -3.27 -15.55 9.62
C GLU A 115 -2.24 -16.60 9.19
N ALA A 116 -2.61 -17.51 8.29
CA ALA A 116 -1.72 -18.53 7.76
C ALA A 116 -0.83 -18.04 6.60
N ALA A 117 -1.01 -16.79 6.16
CA ALA A 117 -0.32 -16.26 4.99
C ALA A 117 1.19 -16.09 5.24
N ASP A 118 2.00 -16.77 4.43
CA ASP A 118 3.45 -16.56 4.37
C ASP A 118 3.79 -15.63 3.19
N PHE A 119 4.38 -14.48 3.50
CA PHE A 119 4.83 -13.52 2.49
C PHE A 119 6.08 -13.99 1.74
N ASP A 120 6.78 -15.04 2.17
CA ASP A 120 7.97 -15.56 1.48
C ASP A 120 7.68 -16.84 0.68
N ALA A 121 6.54 -17.49 0.92
CA ALA A 121 6.08 -18.64 0.15
C ALA A 121 5.23 -18.23 -1.08
N PRO A 122 5.15 -19.09 -2.12
CA PRO A 122 4.11 -18.96 -3.13
C PRO A 122 2.72 -19.00 -2.48
N PRO A 123 1.75 -18.20 -2.95
CA PRO A 123 0.40 -18.22 -2.38
C PRO A 123 -0.24 -19.60 -2.56
N ASP A 124 -0.96 -20.08 -1.54
CA ASP A 124 -1.79 -21.28 -1.68
C ASP A 124 -2.94 -20.97 -2.62
N ARG A 125 -2.69 -21.26 -3.89
CA ARG A 125 -3.59 -20.85 -4.95
C ARG A 125 -4.89 -21.63 -4.94
N SER A 126 -4.84 -22.90 -4.57
CA SER A 126 -6.04 -23.74 -4.52
C SER A 126 -6.97 -23.30 -3.39
N ALA A 127 -6.41 -22.98 -2.21
CA ALA A 127 -7.17 -22.43 -1.11
C ALA A 127 -7.76 -21.04 -1.45
N PHE A 128 -6.97 -20.17 -2.09
CA PHE A 128 -7.46 -18.86 -2.55
C PHE A 128 -8.65 -19.02 -3.51
N GLU A 129 -8.51 -19.85 -4.54
CA GLU A 129 -9.56 -20.04 -5.56
C GLU A 129 -10.84 -20.60 -4.95
N THR A 130 -10.72 -21.58 -4.06
CA THR A 130 -11.86 -22.17 -3.36
C THR A 130 -12.61 -21.11 -2.55
N LEU A 131 -11.89 -20.29 -1.78
CA LEU A 131 -12.49 -19.26 -0.95
C LEU A 131 -13.07 -18.11 -1.79
N ALA A 132 -12.40 -17.71 -2.87
CA ALA A 132 -12.90 -16.69 -3.79
C ALA A 132 -14.22 -17.12 -4.46
N LEU A 133 -14.34 -18.38 -4.88
CA LEU A 133 -15.57 -18.92 -5.45
C LEU A 133 -16.70 -19.00 -4.41
N GLU A 134 -16.41 -19.37 -3.16
CA GLU A 134 -17.40 -19.33 -2.07
C GLU A 134 -17.91 -17.89 -1.80
N ILE A 135 -17.00 -16.91 -1.75
CA ILE A 135 -17.34 -15.49 -1.57
C ILE A 135 -18.17 -15.00 -2.75
N PHE A 136 -17.79 -15.32 -3.99
CA PHE A 136 -18.56 -14.96 -5.19
C PHE A 136 -19.98 -15.51 -5.12
N ALA A 137 -20.14 -16.78 -4.74
CA ALA A 137 -21.45 -17.42 -4.59
C ALA A 137 -22.32 -16.68 -3.55
N TYR A 138 -21.72 -16.31 -2.41
CA TYR A 138 -22.36 -15.49 -1.38
C TYR A 138 -22.76 -14.10 -1.90
N GLN A 139 -21.85 -13.41 -2.59
CA GLN A 139 -22.11 -12.08 -3.14
C GLN A 139 -23.20 -12.12 -4.22
N PHE A 140 -23.19 -13.11 -5.12
CA PHE A 140 -24.25 -13.31 -6.11
C PHE A 140 -25.63 -13.46 -5.45
N ARG A 141 -25.69 -14.14 -4.30
CA ARG A 141 -26.94 -14.31 -3.56
C ARG A 141 -27.43 -13.01 -2.89
N PHE A 142 -26.56 -12.30 -2.19
CA PHE A 142 -26.97 -11.22 -1.28
C PHE A 142 -26.74 -9.80 -1.80
N ASN A 143 -25.95 -9.62 -2.86
CA ASN A 143 -25.70 -8.32 -3.49
C ASN A 143 -26.51 -8.22 -4.79
N ALA A 144 -27.74 -7.70 -4.68
CA ALA A 144 -28.68 -7.65 -5.80
C ALA A 144 -28.15 -6.86 -7.03
N PRO A 145 -27.53 -5.67 -6.87
CA PRO A 145 -26.89 -4.99 -8.00
C PRO A 145 -25.79 -5.82 -8.67
N TYR A 146 -24.92 -6.47 -7.88
CA TYR A 146 -23.86 -7.30 -8.41
C TYR A 146 -24.39 -8.58 -9.08
N ARG A 147 -25.44 -9.19 -8.54
CA ARG A 147 -26.13 -10.34 -9.16
C ARG A 147 -26.60 -10.00 -10.57
N ARG A 148 -27.32 -8.89 -10.73
CA ARG A 148 -27.82 -8.45 -12.06
C ARG A 148 -26.68 -8.26 -13.05
N PHE A 149 -25.59 -7.62 -12.61
CA PHE A 149 -24.38 -7.48 -13.42
C PHE A 149 -23.81 -8.84 -13.86
N CYS A 150 -23.73 -9.80 -12.94
CA CYS A 150 -23.23 -11.14 -13.23
C CYS A 150 -24.15 -11.92 -14.21
N GLU A 151 -25.47 -11.81 -14.03
CA GLU A 151 -26.48 -12.42 -14.92
C GLU A 151 -26.41 -11.86 -16.33
N MET A 152 -26.23 -10.55 -16.50
CA MET A 152 -26.04 -9.92 -17.81
C MET A 152 -24.79 -10.42 -18.53
N GLN A 153 -23.73 -10.77 -17.79
CA GLN A 153 -22.53 -11.39 -18.36
C GLN A 153 -22.66 -12.91 -18.58
N GLY A 154 -23.80 -13.52 -18.24
CA GLY A 154 -23.99 -14.97 -18.30
C GLY A 154 -23.12 -15.73 -17.29
N LYS A 155 -22.64 -15.06 -16.24
CA LYS A 155 -21.70 -15.61 -15.25
C LYS A 155 -22.42 -15.84 -13.93
N THR A 156 -22.76 -17.09 -13.63
CA THR A 156 -23.41 -17.48 -12.37
C THR A 156 -22.50 -18.40 -11.54
N PRO A 157 -22.77 -18.61 -10.25
CA PRO A 157 -22.03 -19.59 -9.44
C PRO A 157 -22.05 -21.00 -10.04
N LYS A 158 -23.09 -21.33 -10.82
CA LYS A 158 -23.18 -22.60 -11.56
C LYS A 158 -22.24 -22.68 -12.76
N GLY A 159 -21.78 -21.57 -13.33
CA GLY A 159 -20.93 -21.56 -14.52
C GLY A 159 -19.46 -21.19 -14.27
N VAL A 160 -19.20 -20.34 -13.29
CA VAL A 160 -17.85 -19.88 -12.92
C VAL A 160 -17.08 -21.02 -12.23
N ARG A 161 -15.84 -21.28 -12.66
CA ARG A 161 -14.98 -22.37 -12.18
C ARG A 161 -13.60 -21.91 -11.69
N ALA A 162 -13.17 -20.72 -12.08
CA ALA A 162 -11.92 -20.13 -11.61
C ALA A 162 -12.14 -18.71 -11.09
N ALA A 163 -11.30 -18.26 -10.16
CA ALA A 163 -11.45 -16.91 -9.60
C ALA A 163 -11.25 -15.79 -10.64
N SER A 164 -10.42 -16.01 -11.68
CA SER A 164 -10.29 -15.07 -12.82
C SER A 164 -11.54 -14.94 -13.69
N GLU A 165 -12.47 -15.89 -13.58
CA GLU A 165 -13.74 -15.85 -14.31
C GLU A 165 -14.85 -15.10 -13.56
N ILE A 166 -14.59 -14.70 -12.30
CA ILE A 166 -15.53 -13.91 -11.50
C ILE A 166 -15.69 -12.54 -12.18
N PRO A 167 -16.92 -12.10 -12.49
CA PRO A 167 -17.18 -10.80 -13.10
C PRO A 167 -16.58 -9.66 -12.27
N ALA A 168 -15.62 -8.94 -12.84
CA ALA A 168 -15.02 -7.78 -12.21
C ALA A 168 -15.83 -6.52 -12.53
N ILE A 169 -16.29 -5.81 -11.51
CA ILE A 169 -17.09 -4.60 -11.68
C ILE A 169 -16.20 -3.35 -11.66
N SER A 170 -16.54 -2.36 -12.48
CA SER A 170 -15.83 -1.08 -12.46
C SER A 170 -15.92 -0.40 -11.10
N THR A 171 -14.81 0.18 -10.62
CA THR A 171 -14.80 1.03 -9.42
C THR A 171 -15.80 2.20 -9.49
N ASP A 172 -16.20 2.65 -10.68
CA ASP A 172 -17.22 3.69 -10.83
C ASP A 172 -18.63 3.23 -10.44
N ALA A 173 -18.89 1.92 -10.41
CA ALA A 173 -20.18 1.35 -10.00
C ALA A 173 -20.57 1.75 -8.56
N PHE A 174 -19.58 1.98 -7.69
CA PHE A 174 -19.78 2.43 -6.30
C PHE A 174 -20.40 3.83 -6.21
N LYS A 175 -20.45 4.60 -7.30
CA LYS A 175 -21.13 5.91 -7.36
C LYS A 175 -22.62 5.77 -7.66
N VAL A 176 -23.03 4.64 -8.25
CA VAL A 176 -24.39 4.46 -8.79
C VAL A 176 -25.19 3.41 -8.04
N ALA A 177 -24.53 2.45 -7.38
CA ALA A 177 -25.19 1.39 -6.61
C ALA A 177 -24.49 1.13 -5.27
N ASP A 178 -25.30 0.73 -4.27
CA ASP A 178 -24.80 0.20 -3.01
C ASP A 178 -24.43 -1.27 -3.21
N LEU A 179 -23.15 -1.53 -3.47
CA LEU A 179 -22.60 -2.86 -3.69
C LEU A 179 -22.35 -3.55 -2.34
N VAL A 180 -23.42 -4.02 -1.70
CA VAL A 180 -23.38 -4.64 -0.35
C VAL A 180 -24.09 -5.98 -0.30
N THR A 181 -23.70 -6.83 0.64
CA THR A 181 -24.30 -8.15 0.92
C THR A 181 -25.12 -8.19 2.21
N PHE A 182 -25.40 -7.04 2.80
CA PHE A 182 -26.03 -6.91 4.11
C PHE A 182 -27.04 -5.76 4.12
N PRO A 183 -28.07 -5.81 4.98
CA PRO A 183 -29.05 -4.72 5.08
C PRO A 183 -28.42 -3.47 5.72
N PRO A 184 -28.93 -2.25 5.43
CA PRO A 184 -28.40 -1.00 5.98
C PRO A 184 -28.24 -0.96 7.51
N ALA A 185 -29.10 -1.67 8.24
CA ALA A 185 -29.05 -1.78 9.70
C ALA A 185 -27.78 -2.46 10.25
N HIS A 186 -27.06 -3.23 9.43
CA HIS A 186 -25.81 -3.89 9.84
C HIS A 186 -24.56 -3.09 9.45
N ARG A 187 -24.71 -1.94 8.79
CA ARG A 187 -23.58 -1.11 8.38
C ARG A 187 -22.88 -0.52 9.59
N VAL A 188 -21.61 -0.86 9.79
CA VAL A 188 -20.77 -0.35 10.89
C VAL A 188 -19.88 0.81 10.44
N LYS A 189 -19.51 0.87 9.15
CA LYS A 189 -18.65 1.93 8.61
C LYS A 189 -18.99 2.24 7.15
N THR A 190 -18.77 3.50 6.78
CA THR A 190 -18.79 3.97 5.39
C THR A 190 -17.49 4.72 5.10
N PHE A 191 -16.81 4.30 4.05
CA PHE A 191 -15.74 5.06 3.41
C PHE A 191 -16.24 5.69 2.12
N LEU A 192 -15.79 6.91 1.83
CA LEU A 192 -16.23 7.68 0.67
C LEU A 192 -15.03 7.96 -0.25
N THR A 193 -15.18 7.70 -1.54
CA THR A 193 -14.12 7.95 -2.54
C THR A 193 -13.78 9.42 -2.62
N SER A 194 -12.56 9.80 -2.99
CA SER A 194 -12.19 11.20 -3.17
C SER A 194 -12.98 11.83 -4.32
N GLY A 195 -13.61 12.98 -4.11
CA GLY A 195 -14.35 13.71 -5.16
C GLY A 195 -14.81 15.09 -4.69
N THR A 196 -14.86 16.06 -5.61
CA THR A 196 -15.40 17.39 -5.34
C THR A 196 -16.93 17.34 -5.28
N THR A 197 -17.52 18.27 -4.52
CA THR A 197 -18.96 18.42 -4.24
C THR A 197 -19.88 18.42 -5.46
N ALA A 198 -19.35 18.57 -6.68
CA ALA A 198 -20.10 18.58 -7.94
C ALA A 198 -20.44 17.19 -8.53
N ARG A 199 -19.82 16.09 -8.07
CA ARG A 199 -20.16 14.72 -8.51
C ARG A 199 -20.50 13.83 -7.31
N LYS A 200 -21.47 12.92 -7.49
CA LYS A 200 -21.80 11.89 -6.48
C LYS A 200 -20.54 11.06 -6.19
N ARG A 201 -20.09 11.09 -4.93
CA ARG A 201 -18.97 10.28 -4.44
C ARG A 201 -19.39 8.82 -4.37
N GLY A 202 -18.45 7.92 -4.63
CA GLY A 202 -18.65 6.49 -4.40
C GLY A 202 -18.55 6.17 -2.92
N ALA A 203 -19.20 5.09 -2.49
CA ALA A 203 -19.20 4.67 -1.10
C ALA A 203 -18.93 3.17 -0.95
N LEU A 204 -17.91 2.81 -0.15
CA LEU A 204 -17.77 1.45 0.36
C LEU A 204 -18.44 1.38 1.73
N HIS A 205 -19.45 0.52 1.85
CA HIS A 205 -20.10 0.22 3.11
C HIS A 205 -19.56 -1.10 3.67
N LEU A 206 -19.31 -1.12 4.97
CA LEU A 206 -18.77 -2.27 5.68
C LEU A 206 -19.72 -2.66 6.81
N ASP A 207 -19.93 -3.96 6.98
CA ASP A 207 -20.64 -4.59 8.11
C ASP A 207 -19.68 -5.12 9.19
N THR A 208 -18.38 -5.16 8.89
CA THR A 208 -17.31 -5.46 9.85
C THR A 208 -16.04 -4.71 9.48
N LEU A 209 -15.23 -4.35 10.49
CA LEU A 209 -13.87 -3.82 10.31
C LEU A 209 -12.79 -4.90 10.49
N ALA A 210 -13.17 -6.10 10.93
CA ALA A 210 -12.22 -7.17 11.25
C ALA A 210 -11.40 -7.60 10.03
N LEU A 211 -12.03 -7.75 8.87
CA LEU A 211 -11.33 -8.14 7.63
C LEU A 211 -10.37 -7.05 7.13
N TYR A 212 -10.78 -5.79 7.24
CA TYR A 212 -9.94 -4.64 6.86
C TYR A 212 -8.72 -4.54 7.78
N ASP A 213 -8.91 -4.67 9.09
CA ASP A 213 -7.80 -4.63 10.04
C ASP A 213 -6.87 -5.84 9.88
N ALA A 214 -7.42 -7.03 9.63
CA ALA A 214 -6.65 -8.25 9.42
C ALA A 214 -5.77 -8.19 8.17
N SER A 215 -6.25 -7.60 7.07
CA SER A 215 -5.43 -7.41 5.87
C SER A 215 -4.40 -6.29 6.04
N LEU A 216 -4.77 -5.21 6.73
CA LEU A 216 -3.93 -4.04 6.91
C LEU A 216 -2.65 -4.35 7.71
N LEU A 217 -2.81 -4.86 8.94
CA LEU A 217 -1.72 -4.88 9.92
C LEU A 217 -0.51 -5.74 9.51
N PRO A 218 -0.65 -7.02 9.12
CA PRO A 218 0.50 -7.85 8.73
C PRO A 218 1.17 -7.34 7.45
N ASN A 219 0.40 -6.83 6.49
CA ASN A 219 0.93 -6.28 5.25
C ASN A 219 1.73 -4.99 5.49
N PHE A 220 1.23 -4.11 6.37
CA PHE A 220 1.96 -2.91 6.79
C PHE A 220 3.27 -3.27 7.51
N VAL A 221 3.23 -4.18 8.49
CA VAL A 221 4.42 -4.62 9.22
C VAL A 221 5.47 -5.17 8.25
N ARG A 222 5.04 -6.03 7.32
CA ARG A 222 5.94 -6.66 6.35
C ARG A 222 6.73 -5.66 5.52
N HIS A 223 6.10 -4.57 5.07
CA HIS A 223 6.71 -3.66 4.10
C HIS A 223 7.26 -2.38 4.71
N LEU A 224 6.68 -1.90 5.82
CA LEU A 224 7.01 -0.62 6.43
C LEU A 224 7.77 -0.75 7.76
N LEU A 225 7.59 -1.87 8.47
CA LEU A 225 8.29 -2.18 9.72
C LEU A 225 9.01 -3.56 9.67
N PRO A 226 9.74 -3.89 8.58
CA PRO A 226 10.38 -5.20 8.43
C PRO A 226 11.46 -5.49 9.48
N ASP A 227 11.94 -4.45 10.16
CA ASP A 227 12.89 -4.46 11.26
C ASP A 227 12.22 -4.43 12.65
N GLY A 228 10.89 -4.42 12.73
CA GLY A 228 10.12 -4.49 13.98
C GLY A 228 10.20 -3.24 14.87
N VAL A 229 10.82 -2.15 14.40
CA VAL A 229 10.98 -0.94 15.18
C VAL A 229 9.66 -0.18 15.34
N ARG A 230 9.48 0.49 16.48
CA ARG A 230 8.40 1.45 16.69
C ARG A 230 8.97 2.85 16.59
N LEU A 231 8.49 3.62 15.62
CA LEU A 231 8.94 4.99 15.38
C LEU A 231 7.83 5.99 15.71
N PRO A 232 8.15 7.18 16.22
CA PRO A 232 7.23 8.31 16.23
C PRO A 232 6.69 8.56 14.82
N MET A 233 5.38 8.46 14.66
CA MET A 233 4.70 8.65 13.38
C MET A 233 4.29 10.11 13.21
N LEU A 234 4.86 10.78 12.22
CA LEU A 234 4.53 12.15 11.85
C LEU A 234 3.53 12.12 10.69
N ILE A 235 2.24 12.25 11.03
CA ILE A 235 1.15 11.98 10.11
C ILE A 235 0.72 13.27 9.40
N LEU A 236 0.86 13.26 8.08
CA LEU A 236 0.60 14.39 7.19
C LEU A 236 -0.75 14.22 6.44
N THR A 237 -1.69 13.52 7.06
CA THR A 237 -3.10 13.45 6.66
C THR A 237 -3.98 14.13 7.71
N PRO A 238 -5.24 14.48 7.41
CA PRO A 238 -6.19 14.90 8.44
C PRO A 238 -6.35 13.84 9.53
N SER A 239 -6.80 14.27 10.71
CA SER A 239 -7.13 13.37 11.83
C SER A 239 -8.43 12.59 11.58
N PRO A 240 -8.67 11.49 12.32
CA PRO A 240 -9.91 10.70 12.22
C PRO A 240 -11.17 11.52 12.46
N GLU A 241 -11.10 12.53 13.34
CA GLU A 241 -12.21 13.46 13.63
C GLU A 241 -12.48 14.38 12.44
N ALA A 242 -11.42 14.84 11.76
CA ALA A 242 -11.53 15.74 10.61
C ALA A 242 -11.96 15.03 9.32
N ALA A 243 -11.64 13.74 9.17
CA ALA A 243 -11.95 12.97 7.96
C ALA A 243 -12.47 11.55 8.28
N PRO A 244 -13.62 11.42 8.97
CA PRO A 244 -14.10 10.14 9.52
C PRO A 244 -14.50 9.11 8.45
N HIS A 245 -14.68 9.56 7.19
CA HIS A 245 -15.07 8.73 6.05
C HIS A 245 -13.92 8.41 5.10
N SER A 246 -12.68 8.76 5.45
CA SER A 246 -11.51 8.41 4.63
C SER A 246 -10.94 7.06 5.04
N SER A 247 -10.87 6.11 4.11
CA SER A 247 -10.24 4.80 4.35
C SER A 247 -8.76 4.95 4.68
N LEU A 248 -8.05 5.86 4.01
CA LEU A 248 -6.65 6.19 4.31
C LEU A 248 -6.47 6.69 5.75
N VAL A 249 -7.34 7.60 6.21
CA VAL A 249 -7.22 8.15 7.57
C VAL A 249 -7.56 7.09 8.62
N TYR A 250 -8.55 6.25 8.35
CA TYR A 250 -8.84 5.08 9.18
C TYR A 250 -7.62 4.15 9.27
N MET A 251 -7.03 3.79 8.13
CA MET A 251 -5.85 2.94 8.04
C MET A 251 -4.68 3.48 8.87
N ILE A 252 -4.33 4.75 8.67
CA ILE A 252 -3.22 5.40 9.38
C ILE A 252 -3.48 5.44 10.89
N GLU A 253 -4.72 5.69 11.33
CA GLU A 253 -5.04 5.68 12.75
C GLU A 253 -4.91 4.28 13.37
N ARG A 254 -5.37 3.23 12.69
CA ARG A 254 -5.19 1.84 13.16
C ARG A 254 -3.71 1.48 13.28
N ILE A 255 -2.90 1.86 12.29
CA ILE A 255 -1.44 1.71 12.32
C ILE A 255 -0.83 2.49 13.49
N ARG A 256 -1.19 3.76 13.68
CA ARG A 256 -0.67 4.62 14.74
C ARG A 256 -0.97 4.05 16.12
N GLN A 257 -2.21 3.63 16.37
CA GLN A 257 -2.61 3.00 17.63
C GLN A 257 -1.81 1.71 17.90
N ARG A 258 -1.58 0.91 16.85
CA ARG A 258 -0.98 -0.42 17.01
C ARG A 258 0.55 -0.40 17.08
N PHE A 259 1.20 0.48 16.32
CA PHE A 259 2.65 0.47 16.05
C PHE A 259 3.34 1.83 16.24
N GLY A 260 2.60 2.92 16.46
CA GLY A 260 3.18 4.24 16.69
C GLY A 260 4.07 4.25 17.94
N GLY A 261 5.23 4.90 17.82
CA GLY A 261 6.10 5.24 18.95
C GLY A 261 5.57 6.45 19.73
N GLU A 262 6.20 6.74 20.86
CA GLU A 262 5.93 7.95 21.63
C GLU A 262 6.12 9.21 20.76
N GLY A 263 5.29 10.23 20.98
CA GLY A 263 5.34 11.45 20.16
C GLY A 263 4.75 11.31 18.75
N SER A 264 4.09 10.19 18.43
CA SER A 264 3.28 10.07 17.21
C SER A 264 2.11 11.07 17.21
N GLY A 265 1.88 11.76 16.09
CA GLY A 265 0.84 12.78 16.02
C GLY A 265 0.50 13.25 14.61
N TYR A 266 -0.62 13.97 14.53
CA TYR A 266 -1.14 14.57 13.29
C TYR A 266 -0.62 15.99 13.10
N PHE A 267 -0.12 16.28 11.90
CA PHE A 267 0.46 17.56 11.50
C PHE A 267 -0.36 18.23 10.38
N VAL A 268 -1.64 17.90 10.27
CA VAL A 268 -2.59 18.58 9.38
C VAL A 268 -3.74 19.13 10.22
N GLU A 269 -4.11 20.38 9.96
CA GLU A 269 -5.28 21.03 10.54
C GLU A 269 -6.14 21.60 9.41
N GLY A 270 -7.38 21.13 9.31
CA GLY A 270 -8.22 21.36 8.13
C GLY A 270 -7.54 20.82 6.87
N GLU A 271 -7.24 21.70 5.91
CA GLU A 271 -6.52 21.35 4.68
C GLU A 271 -5.05 21.81 4.67
N ARG A 272 -4.51 22.24 5.81
CA ARG A 272 -3.18 22.86 5.90
C ARG A 272 -2.21 22.04 6.73
N LEU A 273 -0.98 21.95 6.25
CA LEU A 273 0.13 21.39 7.01
C LEU A 273 0.48 22.33 8.17
N ARG A 274 0.63 21.78 9.38
CA ARG A 274 1.13 22.48 10.58
C ARG A 274 2.66 22.60 10.49
N THR A 275 3.12 23.32 9.46
CA THR A 275 4.52 23.38 9.02
C THR A 275 5.48 23.71 10.16
N ARG A 276 5.19 24.74 10.97
CA ARG A 276 6.05 25.12 12.09
C ARG A 276 6.23 23.97 13.08
N ALA A 277 5.13 23.37 13.53
CA ALA A 277 5.17 22.25 14.47
C ALA A 277 5.90 21.03 13.89
N LEU A 278 5.74 20.78 12.58
CA LEU A 278 6.43 19.69 11.90
C LEU A 278 7.94 19.95 11.81
N ILE A 279 8.37 21.15 11.42
CA ILE A 279 9.78 21.57 11.39
C ILE A 279 10.39 21.47 12.79
N ASP A 280 9.71 21.98 13.82
CA ASP A 280 10.16 21.88 15.22
C ASP A 280 10.37 20.42 15.63
N ARG A 281 9.45 19.52 15.23
CA ARG A 281 9.56 18.08 15.51
C ARG A 281 10.71 17.41 14.76
N LEU A 282 10.94 17.77 13.50
CA LEU A 282 12.06 17.27 12.69
C LEU A 282 13.40 17.76 13.27
N THR A 283 13.50 19.04 13.67
CA THR A 283 14.68 19.59 14.35
C THR A 283 14.96 18.86 15.66
N ALA A 284 13.92 18.57 16.46
CA ALA A 284 14.07 17.81 17.68
C ALA A 284 14.57 16.38 17.42
N ALA A 285 14.04 15.70 16.39
CA ALA A 285 14.47 14.36 15.99
C ALA A 285 15.95 14.31 15.58
N VAL A 286 16.41 15.28 14.78
CA VAL A 286 17.83 15.40 14.41
C VAL A 286 18.69 15.65 15.65
N SER A 287 18.25 16.54 16.55
CA SER A 287 19.01 16.91 17.74
C SER A 287 19.12 15.77 18.76
N SER A 288 18.11 14.91 18.85
CA SER A 288 18.09 13.74 19.75
C SER A 288 18.64 12.46 19.12
N GLY A 289 18.86 12.44 17.80
CA GLY A 289 19.22 11.23 17.07
C GLY A 289 18.08 10.22 16.92
N GLU A 290 16.83 10.65 17.14
CA GLU A 290 15.64 9.79 17.07
C GLU A 290 15.13 9.65 15.63
N ALA A 291 15.06 8.42 15.11
CA ALA A 291 14.46 8.15 13.82
C ALA A 291 12.94 8.37 13.84
N VAL A 292 12.38 8.88 12.74
CA VAL A 292 10.94 9.18 12.62
C VAL A 292 10.31 8.53 11.39
N PHE A 293 8.99 8.34 11.42
CA PHE A 293 8.23 7.77 10.31
C PHE A 293 7.19 8.78 9.81
N LEU A 294 7.39 9.34 8.62
CA LEU A 294 6.44 10.24 7.99
C LEU A 294 5.40 9.46 7.19
N LEU A 295 4.11 9.78 7.36
CA LEU A 295 2.99 9.10 6.68
C LEU A 295 2.12 10.16 6.02
N GLY A 296 1.97 10.16 4.70
CA GLY A 296 1.25 11.25 4.03
C GLY A 296 0.89 10.98 2.58
N THR A 297 0.21 11.93 1.97
CA THR A 297 -0.07 11.90 0.52
C THR A 297 1.08 12.56 -0.25
N ALA A 298 1.26 12.24 -1.56
CA ALA A 298 2.18 12.98 -2.43
C ALA A 298 2.01 14.50 -2.30
N PHE A 299 0.76 14.96 -2.22
CA PHE A 299 0.41 16.37 -2.07
C PHE A 299 0.90 16.96 -0.74
N SER A 300 0.74 16.23 0.36
CA SER A 300 1.26 16.65 1.67
C SER A 300 2.79 16.78 1.66
N PHE A 301 3.48 15.86 0.98
CA PHE A 301 4.94 15.89 0.87
C PHE A 301 5.44 17.00 -0.06
N VAL A 302 4.70 17.31 -1.11
CA VAL A 302 4.96 18.49 -1.96
C VAL A 302 4.89 19.76 -1.13
N HIS A 303 3.85 19.93 -0.31
CA HIS A 303 3.73 21.08 0.58
C HIS A 303 4.84 21.14 1.64
N LEU A 304 5.27 19.99 2.15
CA LEU A 304 6.44 19.94 3.03
C LEU A 304 7.69 20.42 2.30
N LEU A 305 7.98 19.91 1.10
CA LEU A 305 9.16 20.32 0.31
C LEU A 305 9.17 21.81 -0.03
N ASP A 306 8.00 22.36 -0.39
CA ASP A 306 7.85 23.79 -0.65
C ASP A 306 8.14 24.61 0.61
N ALA A 307 7.55 24.22 1.75
CA ALA A 307 7.80 24.87 3.04
C ALA A 307 9.26 24.79 3.51
N LEU A 308 9.92 23.64 3.31
CA LEU A 308 11.35 23.49 3.61
C LEU A 308 12.19 24.41 2.72
N THR A 309 11.82 24.54 1.45
CA THR A 309 12.51 25.41 0.49
C THR A 309 12.34 26.89 0.86
N GLU A 310 11.12 27.32 1.17
CA GLU A 310 10.80 28.69 1.58
C GLU A 310 11.49 29.07 2.91
N GLY A 311 11.53 28.14 3.86
CA GLY A 311 12.16 28.34 5.16
C GLY A 311 13.68 28.15 5.17
N GLY A 312 14.28 27.70 4.05
CA GLY A 312 15.71 27.39 3.99
C GLY A 312 16.12 26.25 4.92
N HIS A 313 15.24 25.27 5.13
CA HIS A 313 15.47 24.12 5.99
C HIS A 313 15.91 22.89 5.20
N ASP A 314 16.98 22.25 5.67
CA ASP A 314 17.42 20.94 5.22
C ASP A 314 17.68 20.08 6.47
N PHE A 315 17.24 18.83 6.42
CA PHE A 315 17.40 17.87 7.50
C PHE A 315 18.23 16.69 7.01
N LEU A 316 19.11 16.20 7.88
CA LEU A 316 19.67 14.86 7.80
C LEU A 316 19.01 14.04 8.91
N LEU A 317 17.86 13.44 8.60
CA LEU A 317 17.14 12.66 9.59
C LEU A 317 17.96 11.43 10.04
N PRO A 318 17.86 11.03 11.31
CA PRO A 318 18.65 9.91 11.82
C PRO A 318 18.40 8.60 11.03
N PRO A 319 19.43 7.74 10.89
CA PRO A 319 19.31 6.46 10.20
C PRO A 319 18.11 5.64 10.70
N GLY A 320 17.40 5.00 9.76
CA GLY A 320 16.16 4.27 10.05
C GLY A 320 14.88 5.11 9.90
N SER A 321 15.00 6.44 9.78
CA SER A 321 13.90 7.32 9.40
C SER A 321 13.35 6.93 8.03
N ARG A 322 12.03 6.94 7.89
CA ARG A 322 11.35 6.40 6.71
C ARG A 322 10.06 7.14 6.40
N LEU A 323 9.52 6.88 5.22
CA LEU A 323 8.35 7.57 4.72
C LEU A 323 7.42 6.62 3.97
N MET A 324 6.12 6.74 4.23
CA MET A 324 5.07 6.14 3.43
C MET A 324 4.32 7.26 2.72
N GLU A 325 4.31 7.20 1.41
CA GLU A 325 3.57 8.11 0.56
C GLU A 325 2.44 7.37 -0.15
N THR A 326 1.30 8.04 -0.35
CA THR A 326 0.16 7.48 -1.10
C THR A 326 -0.57 8.51 -1.96
N GLY A 327 -1.27 7.99 -2.95
CA GLY A 327 -2.14 8.76 -3.83
C GLY A 327 -1.39 9.41 -4.99
N GLY A 328 -2.11 10.27 -5.71
CA GLY A 328 -1.58 11.06 -6.82
C GLY A 328 -2.16 12.47 -6.79
N PHE A 329 -1.66 13.34 -7.66
CA PHE A 329 -1.99 14.77 -7.79
C PHE A 329 -3.42 15.01 -8.29
N LYS A 330 -4.44 14.47 -7.61
CA LYS A 330 -5.83 14.58 -8.08
C LYS A 330 -6.44 15.91 -7.63
N GLY A 331 -6.44 16.88 -8.55
CA GLY A 331 -7.33 18.05 -8.50
C GLY A 331 -6.76 19.34 -7.90
N ARG A 332 -5.44 19.51 -7.79
CA ARG A 332 -4.80 20.79 -7.41
C ARG A 332 -3.55 21.08 -8.25
N SER A 333 -3.16 22.36 -8.29
CA SER A 333 -2.43 23.08 -9.36
C SER A 333 -1.04 22.60 -9.80
N ARG A 334 -0.44 21.57 -9.20
CA ARG A 334 0.92 21.11 -9.55
C ARG A 334 1.01 19.58 -9.56
N GLU A 335 1.26 19.01 -10.73
CA GLU A 335 1.64 17.59 -10.88
C GLU A 335 3.17 17.49 -10.85
N VAL A 336 3.72 16.69 -9.94
CA VAL A 336 5.17 16.51 -9.79
C VAL A 336 5.52 15.06 -10.14
N ALA A 337 6.49 14.84 -11.02
CA ALA A 337 6.94 13.48 -11.32
C ALA A 337 7.41 12.77 -10.03
N LYS A 338 7.13 11.46 -9.94
CA LYS A 338 7.43 10.65 -8.75
C LYS A 338 8.92 10.70 -8.39
N GLU A 339 9.77 10.66 -9.41
CA GLU A 339 11.23 10.73 -9.31
C GLU A 339 11.64 12.08 -8.70
N THR A 340 11.08 13.19 -9.19
CA THR A 340 11.32 14.53 -8.66
C THR A 340 10.89 14.65 -7.19
N LEU A 341 9.74 14.07 -6.82
CA LEU A 341 9.28 14.05 -5.44
C LEU A 341 10.27 13.29 -4.55
N TYR A 342 10.72 12.11 -4.98
CA TYR A 342 11.60 11.26 -4.18
C TYR A 342 13.01 11.84 -4.07
N ASP A 343 13.54 12.43 -5.13
CA ASP A 343 14.79 13.17 -5.10
C ASP A 343 14.71 14.37 -4.16
N GLY A 344 13.58 15.08 -4.18
CA GLY A 344 13.28 16.17 -3.25
C GLY A 344 13.30 15.70 -1.80
N LEU A 345 12.53 14.65 -1.48
CA LEU A 345 12.46 14.07 -0.14
C LEU A 345 13.81 13.54 0.33
N SER A 346 14.54 12.83 -0.52
CA SER A 346 15.84 12.27 -0.17
C SER A 346 16.86 13.36 0.13
N ARG A 347 16.89 14.42 -0.71
CA ARG A 347 17.83 15.54 -0.54
C ARG A 347 17.49 16.41 0.68
N ARG A 348 16.22 16.76 0.87
CA ARG A 348 15.77 17.70 1.91
C ARG A 348 15.65 17.06 3.29
N LEU A 349 15.41 15.75 3.36
CA LEU A 349 15.21 15.02 4.63
C LEU A 349 16.34 14.02 4.93
N GLY A 350 17.26 13.77 4.00
CA GLY A 350 18.34 12.80 4.17
C GLY A 350 17.88 11.34 4.22
N ILE A 351 16.69 11.04 3.69
CA ILE A 351 16.12 9.69 3.67
C ILE A 351 16.62 8.94 2.43
N ASP A 352 17.13 7.72 2.62
CA ASP A 352 17.48 6.81 1.51
C ASP A 352 16.24 6.52 0.65
N PRO A 353 16.29 6.62 -0.70
CA PRO A 353 15.15 6.32 -1.58
C PRO A 353 14.50 4.94 -1.33
N ALA A 354 15.25 3.94 -0.83
CA ALA A 354 14.68 2.65 -0.47
C ALA A 354 13.72 2.72 0.73
N PHE A 355 13.89 3.71 1.61
CA PHE A 355 13.07 4.00 2.79
C PHE A 355 11.88 4.94 2.47
N ILE A 356 11.72 5.32 1.20
CA ILE A 356 10.53 5.98 0.67
C ILE A 356 9.66 4.91 0.02
N VAL A 357 8.61 4.48 0.72
CA VAL A 357 7.71 3.41 0.29
C VAL A 357 6.41 4.04 -0.19
N ASN A 358 6.03 3.81 -1.45
CA ASN A 358 4.69 4.19 -1.90
C ASN A 358 3.68 3.09 -1.55
N GLU A 359 2.51 3.52 -1.15
CA GLU A 359 1.32 2.72 -0.95
C GLU A 359 0.37 2.97 -2.12
N TYR A 360 -0.29 1.91 -2.57
CA TYR A 360 -1.38 1.96 -3.53
C TYR A 360 -2.58 1.23 -2.93
N GLY A 361 -3.73 1.90 -2.96
CA GLY A 361 -4.99 1.41 -2.46
C GLY A 361 -6.12 2.30 -2.96
N MET A 362 -7.35 1.89 -2.67
CA MET A 362 -8.56 2.63 -3.04
C MET A 362 -9.67 2.41 -2.02
N THR A 363 -10.71 3.25 -2.07
CA THR A 363 -11.82 3.16 -1.13
C THR A 363 -12.60 1.86 -1.29
N GLU A 364 -12.66 1.34 -2.50
CA GLU A 364 -13.40 0.16 -2.92
C GLU A 364 -12.73 -1.16 -2.48
N MET A 365 -11.49 -1.11 -1.97
CA MET A 365 -10.69 -2.28 -1.58
C MET A 365 -10.44 -2.32 -0.07
N GLY A 366 -10.48 -3.53 0.50
CA GLY A 366 -10.05 -3.79 1.87
C GLY A 366 -8.54 -3.93 2.02
N SER A 367 -7.81 -4.28 0.97
CA SER A 367 -6.36 -4.47 0.99
C SER A 367 -5.58 -3.32 0.33
N GLN A 368 -4.31 -3.19 0.73
CA GLN A 368 -3.35 -2.22 0.21
C GLN A 368 -2.14 -2.91 -0.41
N PHE A 369 -1.39 -2.17 -1.22
CA PHE A 369 -0.16 -2.64 -1.84
C PHE A 369 0.99 -1.69 -1.52
N TYR A 370 2.14 -2.24 -1.16
CA TYR A 370 3.32 -1.46 -0.80
C TYR A 370 4.49 -1.76 -1.74
N ASP A 371 5.36 -0.78 -1.92
CA ASP A 371 6.66 -1.03 -2.54
C ASP A 371 7.51 -1.94 -1.65
N VAL A 372 8.26 -2.84 -2.29
CA VAL A 372 9.15 -3.79 -1.58
C VAL A 372 10.52 -3.21 -1.22
N THR A 373 10.78 -1.93 -1.50
CA THR A 373 12.13 -1.35 -1.45
C THR A 373 12.73 -1.36 -0.03
N LEU A 374 11.95 -0.95 0.97
CA LEU A 374 12.41 -0.92 2.37
C LEU A 374 12.65 -2.34 2.89
N TRP A 375 11.69 -3.24 2.67
CA TRP A 375 11.82 -4.65 3.01
C TRP A 375 13.07 -5.27 2.36
N GLY A 376 13.27 -5.05 1.07
CA GLY A 376 14.46 -5.51 0.35
C GLY A 376 15.74 -4.98 1.00
N ARG A 377 15.80 -3.67 1.25
CA ARG A 377 16.96 -3.02 1.86
C ARG A 377 17.30 -3.59 3.25
N VAL A 378 16.29 -3.77 4.11
CA VAL A 378 16.46 -4.32 5.47
C VAL A 378 16.86 -5.81 5.43
N THR A 379 16.39 -6.57 4.44
CA THR A 379 16.74 -7.99 4.27
C THR A 379 17.99 -8.23 3.42
N GLY A 380 18.74 -7.18 3.07
CA GLY A 380 19.96 -7.29 2.26
C GLY A 380 19.72 -7.67 0.80
N ARG A 381 18.50 -7.47 0.29
CA ARG A 381 18.10 -7.74 -1.10
C ARG A 381 18.02 -6.45 -1.91
N THR A 382 18.63 -6.46 -3.09
CA THR A 382 18.43 -5.40 -4.09
C THR A 382 17.25 -5.79 -4.98
N LEU A 383 16.11 -5.12 -4.80
CA LEU A 383 14.87 -5.41 -5.53
C LEU A 383 14.48 -4.20 -6.39
N PRO A 384 13.93 -4.42 -7.60
CA PRO A 384 13.27 -3.34 -8.32
C PRO A 384 12.08 -2.83 -7.51
N ARG A 385 11.69 -1.57 -7.74
CA ARG A 385 10.50 -1.01 -7.12
C ARG A 385 9.26 -1.59 -7.81
N TYR A 386 8.47 -2.36 -7.08
CA TYR A 386 7.16 -2.84 -7.50
C TYR A 386 6.25 -3.00 -6.28
N LYS A 387 4.95 -2.95 -6.53
CA LYS A 387 3.87 -3.28 -5.61
C LYS A 387 3.74 -4.77 -5.47
N ARG A 388 3.85 -5.28 -4.24
CA ARG A 388 3.61 -6.69 -3.95
C ARG A 388 2.15 -6.92 -3.57
N PRO A 389 1.39 -7.74 -4.33
CA PRO A 389 0.10 -8.23 -3.86
C PRO A 389 0.26 -9.02 -2.56
N PRO A 390 -0.53 -8.74 -1.51
CA PRO A 390 -0.57 -9.63 -0.36
C PRO A 390 -1.21 -10.97 -0.73
N PRO A 391 -0.96 -12.07 0.00
CA PRO A 391 -1.39 -13.41 -0.40
C PRO A 391 -2.91 -13.61 -0.58
N TRP A 392 -3.73 -12.76 0.05
CA TRP A 392 -5.20 -12.76 -0.06
C TRP A 392 -5.73 -11.82 -1.16
N VAL A 393 -4.86 -11.31 -2.03
CA VAL A 393 -5.24 -10.53 -3.22
C VAL A 393 -4.60 -11.10 -4.47
N TRP A 394 -5.41 -11.34 -5.49
CA TRP A 394 -4.93 -11.67 -6.82
C TRP A 394 -5.07 -10.47 -7.75
N THR A 395 -3.93 -9.97 -8.25
CA THR A 395 -3.88 -8.91 -9.26
C THR A 395 -3.65 -9.47 -10.66
N GLU A 396 -4.41 -8.97 -11.62
CA GLU A 396 -4.25 -9.23 -13.05
C GLU A 396 -3.99 -7.93 -13.82
N ILE A 397 -3.22 -8.03 -14.91
CA ILE A 397 -3.08 -6.97 -15.92
C ILE A 397 -4.03 -7.33 -17.05
N ILE A 398 -4.97 -6.45 -17.36
CA ILE A 398 -6.02 -6.68 -18.34
C ILE A 398 -5.75 -5.82 -19.58
N ASP A 399 -5.80 -6.45 -20.74
CA ASP A 399 -5.75 -5.73 -22.00
C ASP A 399 -6.98 -4.81 -22.14
N PRO A 400 -6.81 -3.49 -22.35
CA PRO A 400 -7.94 -2.56 -22.40
C PRO A 400 -8.83 -2.74 -23.64
N GLU A 401 -8.35 -3.39 -24.69
CA GLU A 401 -9.08 -3.62 -25.94
C GLU A 401 -9.82 -4.96 -25.90
N THR A 402 -9.16 -6.03 -25.47
CA THR A 402 -9.72 -7.39 -25.48
C THR A 402 -10.39 -7.78 -24.15
N LEU A 403 -10.13 -7.03 -23.08
CA LEU A 403 -10.56 -7.30 -21.70
C LEU A 403 -10.09 -8.66 -21.15
N GLN A 404 -9.08 -9.26 -21.80
CA GLN A 404 -8.47 -10.51 -21.38
C GLN A 404 -7.22 -10.28 -20.52
N PRO A 405 -6.90 -11.21 -19.61
CA PRO A 405 -5.64 -11.16 -18.86
C PRO A 405 -4.44 -11.24 -19.80
N ARG A 406 -3.43 -10.40 -19.52
CA ARG A 406 -2.13 -10.42 -20.18
C ARG A 406 -1.09 -11.10 -19.30
N THR A 407 -0.22 -11.87 -19.94
CA THR A 407 0.92 -12.54 -19.30
C THR A 407 2.26 -11.85 -19.58
N ASP A 408 2.30 -10.94 -20.56
CA ASP A 408 3.48 -10.13 -20.88
C ASP A 408 3.64 -8.92 -19.94
N GLU A 409 4.73 -8.19 -20.13
CA GLU A 409 5.06 -6.98 -19.36
C GLU A 409 4.49 -5.70 -20.00
N GLN A 410 3.50 -5.83 -20.89
CA GLN A 410 2.84 -4.68 -21.49
C GLN A 410 1.90 -4.00 -20.48
N VAL A 411 1.64 -2.72 -20.73
CA VAL A 411 0.75 -1.91 -19.91
C VAL A 411 -0.70 -2.34 -20.17
N GLY A 412 -1.46 -2.52 -19.10
CA GLY A 412 -2.89 -2.81 -19.14
C GLY A 412 -3.61 -2.25 -17.91
N LEU A 413 -4.93 -2.45 -17.85
CA LEU A 413 -5.75 -2.07 -16.72
C LEU A 413 -5.53 -3.03 -15.54
N LEU A 414 -5.47 -2.51 -14.33
CA LEU A 414 -5.38 -3.34 -13.14
C LEU A 414 -6.74 -3.89 -12.75
N ARG A 415 -6.79 -5.21 -12.56
CA ARG A 415 -7.93 -5.91 -11.95
C ARG A 415 -7.48 -6.58 -10.67
N HIS A 416 -8.30 -6.49 -9.63
CA HIS A 416 -7.98 -7.06 -8.33
C HIS A 416 -9.12 -7.96 -7.85
N ILE A 417 -8.78 -9.15 -7.36
CA ILE A 417 -9.67 -10.05 -6.65
C ILE A 417 -9.21 -10.08 -5.20
N ASP A 418 -10.00 -9.52 -4.29
CA ASP A 418 -9.64 -9.30 -2.89
C ASP A 418 -10.59 -10.07 -1.96
N LEU A 419 -10.08 -11.08 -1.25
CA LEU A 419 -10.87 -11.91 -0.34
C LEU A 419 -11.50 -11.08 0.80
N THR A 420 -10.94 -9.94 1.14
CA THR A 420 -11.39 -9.09 2.26
C THR A 420 -12.67 -8.31 1.92
N ASN A 421 -13.03 -8.24 0.64
CA ASN A 421 -14.23 -7.55 0.17
C ASN A 421 -15.53 -8.36 0.32
N ARG A 422 -15.59 -9.31 1.26
CA ARG A 422 -16.74 -10.20 1.50
C ARG A 422 -18.07 -9.45 1.59
N GLY A 423 -18.09 -8.35 2.34
CA GLY A 423 -19.25 -7.48 2.52
C GLY A 423 -19.72 -6.74 1.26
N SER A 424 -18.86 -6.62 0.24
CA SER A 424 -19.07 -5.87 -1.00
C SER A 424 -18.91 -6.74 -2.25
N VAL A 425 -17.98 -6.40 -3.15
CA VAL A 425 -17.67 -7.13 -4.40
C VAL A 425 -16.21 -7.56 -4.39
N ILE A 426 -15.97 -8.85 -4.65
CA ILE A 426 -14.64 -9.46 -4.56
C ILE A 426 -13.73 -9.05 -5.72
N ALA A 427 -14.28 -8.88 -6.93
CA ALA A 427 -13.52 -8.60 -8.15
C ALA A 427 -13.76 -7.17 -8.65
N LEU A 428 -12.70 -6.39 -8.75
CA LEU A 428 -12.71 -4.99 -9.12
C LEU A 428 -11.91 -4.75 -10.39
N GLN A 429 -12.56 -4.12 -11.37
CA GLN A 429 -11.90 -3.55 -12.53
C GLN A 429 -11.57 -2.08 -12.23
N THR A 430 -10.29 -1.76 -12.12
CA THR A 430 -9.84 -0.38 -11.90
C THR A 430 -9.68 0.35 -13.23
N ALA A 431 -9.57 1.69 -13.14
CA ALA A 431 -9.16 2.55 -14.23
C ALA A 431 -7.65 2.84 -14.24
N ASP A 432 -6.90 2.22 -13.33
CA ASP A 432 -5.47 2.44 -13.16
C ASP A 432 -4.69 1.51 -14.10
N LEU A 433 -3.68 2.08 -14.75
CA LEU A 433 -2.80 1.38 -15.69
C LEU A 433 -1.57 0.87 -14.94
N GLY A 434 -1.22 -0.37 -15.18
CA GLY A 434 -0.02 -0.98 -14.64
C GLY A 434 0.57 -2.01 -15.58
N ARG A 435 1.77 -2.46 -15.25
CA ARG A 435 2.41 -3.60 -15.90
C ARG A 435 3.06 -4.50 -14.85
N ARG A 436 3.26 -5.76 -15.23
CA ARG A 436 3.92 -6.75 -14.38
C ARG A 436 5.38 -6.37 -14.18
N VAL A 437 5.85 -6.44 -12.94
CA VAL A 437 7.27 -6.26 -12.57
C VAL A 437 7.60 -7.27 -11.48
N GLY A 438 8.46 -8.23 -11.79
CA GLY A 438 8.78 -9.35 -10.89
C GLY A 438 7.50 -10.09 -10.43
N PRO A 439 7.37 -10.43 -9.13
CA PRO A 439 6.18 -11.09 -8.59
C PRO A 439 5.00 -10.13 -8.35
N GLY A 440 5.11 -8.88 -8.77
CA GLY A 440 4.09 -7.86 -8.54
C GLY A 440 3.86 -6.99 -9.78
N PHE A 441 3.59 -5.71 -9.55
CA PHE A 441 3.26 -4.76 -10.60
C PHE A 441 3.74 -3.36 -10.25
N GLU A 442 3.84 -2.49 -11.25
CA GLU A 442 3.98 -1.07 -11.02
C GLU A 442 2.76 -0.31 -11.55
N ILE A 443 2.49 0.85 -10.96
CA ILE A 443 1.47 1.78 -11.45
C ILE A 443 2.13 2.71 -12.47
N VAL A 444 1.61 2.71 -13.69
CA VAL A 444 2.08 3.57 -14.80
C VAL A 444 1.30 4.87 -14.82
N GLY A 445 0.02 4.83 -14.46
CA GLY A 445 -0.84 6.01 -14.46
C GLY A 445 -2.31 5.62 -14.42
N ARG A 446 -3.16 6.47 -14.98
CA ARG A 446 -4.60 6.22 -15.07
C ARG A 446 -5.04 6.31 -16.52
N SER A 447 -5.94 5.44 -16.95
CA SER A 447 -6.46 5.48 -18.32
C SER A 447 -7.23 6.78 -18.56
N PRO A 448 -6.88 7.58 -19.60
CA PRO A 448 -7.64 8.77 -19.99
C PRO A 448 -9.06 8.41 -20.47
N ALA A 449 -9.18 7.20 -21.03
CA ALA A 449 -10.44 6.61 -21.49
C ALA A 449 -11.30 6.06 -20.33
N ALA A 450 -11.00 6.36 -19.07
CA ALA A 450 -11.80 6.02 -17.89
C ALA A 450 -13.20 6.68 -17.87
N THR A 451 -13.59 7.34 -18.95
CA THR A 451 -15.01 7.42 -19.35
C THR A 451 -15.14 6.57 -20.62
N PRO A 452 -15.26 5.22 -20.52
CA PRO A 452 -15.08 4.36 -21.68
C PRO A 452 -16.44 4.04 -22.30
N ARG A 453 -16.45 3.96 -23.63
CA ARG A 453 -17.54 3.50 -24.50
C ARG A 453 -18.07 2.07 -24.18
N GLY A 454 -17.61 1.44 -23.10
CA GLY A 454 -18.10 0.18 -22.54
C GLY A 454 -18.60 0.29 -21.08
N CYS A 455 -18.01 1.12 -20.22
CA CYS A 455 -18.46 1.25 -18.81
C CYS A 455 -19.55 2.31 -18.61
N SER A 456 -19.76 3.23 -19.56
CA SER A 456 -20.93 4.12 -19.50
C SER A 456 -22.24 3.35 -19.65
N LEU A 457 -22.27 2.28 -20.46
CA LEU A 457 -23.42 1.36 -20.53
C LEU A 457 -23.60 0.62 -19.20
N GLU A 458 -22.54 0.04 -18.63
CA GLU A 458 -22.60 -0.69 -17.34
C GLU A 458 -23.10 0.17 -16.17
N ALA A 459 -22.73 1.46 -16.13
CA ALA A 459 -23.17 2.39 -15.09
C ALA A 459 -24.56 2.98 -15.35
N GLU A 460 -25.00 3.06 -16.61
CA GLU A 460 -26.37 3.43 -17.01
C GLU A 460 -27.36 2.30 -16.74
N ASP A 461 -26.99 1.05 -17.02
CA ASP A 461 -27.83 -0.13 -16.80
C ASP A 461 -28.07 -0.42 -15.30
N LEU A 462 -27.10 -0.11 -14.44
CA LEU A 462 -27.28 -0.18 -12.98
C LEU A 462 -28.25 0.89 -12.44
N ARG A 463 -28.56 1.95 -13.20
CA ARG A 463 -29.42 3.07 -12.76
C ARG A 463 -30.91 2.88 -13.07
N ILE A 464 -31.29 1.99 -13.99
CA ILE A 464 -32.65 1.99 -14.58
C ILE A 464 -33.76 1.58 -13.59
N ASP A 465 -33.46 0.91 -12.47
CA ASP A 465 -34.51 0.36 -11.57
C ASP A 465 -34.60 0.99 -10.16
N ALA A 466 -34.00 2.17 -9.91
CA ALA A 466 -34.18 2.86 -8.63
C ALA A 466 -35.54 3.57 -8.48
N GLY A 467 -36.46 3.37 -9.43
CA GLY A 467 -37.82 3.92 -9.41
C GLY A 467 -38.84 2.86 -9.75
N GLY A 468 -39.27 2.11 -8.74
CA GLY A 468 -40.41 1.18 -8.78
C GLY A 468 -41.11 1.17 -7.44
#